data_AF-A0A2N3X130-F1
#
_entry.id   AF-A0A2N3X130-F1
#
_cell.length_a   1.000
_cell.length_b   1.000
_cell.length_c   1.000
_cell.angle_alpha   90.00
_cell.angle_beta   90.00
_cell.angle_gamma   90.00
#
_symmetry.space_group_name_H-M   'P 1'
#
loop_
_entity.id
_entity.type
_entity.pdbx_description
1 polymer ?
#
loop_
_entity_poly.entity_id
_entity_poly.type
_entity_poly.pdbx_seq_one_letter_code
_entity_poly.pdbx_strand_id
1 'polypeptide(L)'
;MPRSRTRSGSPPGASLAVALTRVTEAVQHAVGRVTAGHGPGPAGLREETWQLIYLLGALGDLAAALAPQVGGYPERYRLRADDDVDPAEHVARTCRELAALRHALDEAEGAAREVYTAVSHLHTVPENTVPEDTTGTASRTDHP
;
A
#
# COMPACT_ATOMS: atom_id res chain seq x y z
N MET A 1 39.55 0.32 -30.67
CA MET A 1 38.21 -0.15 -30.24
C MET A 1 37.91 0.38 -28.84
N PRO A 2 37.19 1.50 -28.67
CA PRO A 2 36.59 1.84 -27.38
C PRO A 2 35.09 1.48 -27.43
N ARG A 3 34.65 0.59 -26.54
CA ARG A 3 33.23 0.34 -26.31
C ARG A 3 32.69 1.43 -25.39
N SER A 4 32.06 2.44 -25.99
CA SER A 4 31.22 3.39 -25.28
C SER A 4 30.04 2.63 -24.67
N ARG A 5 30.09 2.37 -23.35
CA ARG A 5 28.91 2.03 -22.57
C ARG A 5 28.08 3.29 -22.43
N THR A 6 27.11 3.48 -23.32
CA THR A 6 26.01 4.41 -23.07
C THR A 6 25.22 3.86 -21.89
N ARG A 7 25.44 4.49 -20.72
CA ARG A 7 24.57 4.36 -19.56
C ARG A 7 23.19 4.80 -20.00
N SER A 8 22.28 3.85 -20.23
CA SER A 8 20.87 4.11 -20.49
C SER A 8 20.27 4.69 -19.22
N GLY A 9 20.43 6.01 -19.04
CA GLY A 9 19.72 6.77 -18.03
C GLY A 9 18.31 6.98 -18.54
N SER A 10 17.37 6.13 -18.09
CA SER A 10 15.96 6.52 -18.16
C SER A 10 15.79 7.84 -17.44
N PRO A 11 15.03 8.81 -18.00
CA PRO A 11 14.75 10.04 -17.29
C PRO A 11 14.06 9.68 -15.95
N PRO A 12 14.48 10.26 -14.82
CA PRO A 12 14.04 9.86 -13.48
C PRO A 12 12.52 9.97 -13.26
N GLY A 13 11.78 10.68 -14.12
CA GLY A 13 10.31 10.76 -14.10
C GLY A 13 9.58 9.61 -14.81
N ALA A 14 10.21 8.94 -15.78
CA ALA A 14 9.57 7.84 -16.52
C ALA A 14 9.47 6.55 -15.70
N SER A 15 10.27 6.38 -14.64
CA SER A 15 10.22 5.20 -13.77
C SER A 15 9.18 5.31 -12.65
N LEU A 16 9.00 6.51 -12.06
CA LEU A 16 8.06 6.71 -10.96
C LEU A 16 6.60 6.63 -11.44
N ALA A 17 6.27 7.32 -12.54
CA ALA A 17 4.92 7.28 -13.10
C ALA A 17 4.49 5.84 -13.43
N VAL A 18 5.37 5.06 -14.07
CA VAL A 18 5.12 3.64 -14.38
C VAL A 18 4.96 2.81 -13.11
N ALA A 19 5.77 3.05 -12.07
CA ALA A 19 5.62 2.34 -10.80
C ALA A 19 4.27 2.65 -10.13
N LEU A 20 3.87 3.93 -10.08
CA LEU A 20 2.58 4.36 -9.53
C LEU A 20 1.40 3.80 -10.32
N THR A 21 1.48 3.76 -11.65
CA THR A 21 0.47 3.11 -12.50
C THR A 21 0.32 1.63 -12.14
N ARG A 22 1.41 0.88 -12.04
CA ARG A 22 1.36 -0.55 -11.67
C ARG A 22 0.78 -0.79 -10.28
N VAL A 23 1.15 0.05 -9.31
CA VAL A 23 0.58 -0.02 -7.95
C VAL A 23 -0.91 0.28 -7.99
N THR A 24 -1.33 1.30 -8.74
CA THR A 24 -2.74 1.67 -8.89
C THR A 24 -3.55 0.52 -9.49
N GLU A 25 -3.06 -0.09 -10.57
CA GLU A 25 -3.68 -1.25 -11.20
C GLU A 25 -3.78 -2.45 -10.24
N ALA A 26 -2.71 -2.72 -9.48
CA ALA A 26 -2.70 -3.79 -8.49
C ALA A 26 -3.73 -3.56 -7.36
N VAL A 27 -3.84 -2.32 -6.85
CA VAL A 27 -4.84 -1.95 -5.84
C VAL A 27 -6.26 -2.07 -6.40
N GLN A 28 -6.52 -1.58 -7.60
CA GLN A 28 -7.84 -1.71 -8.24
C GLN A 28 -8.24 -3.17 -8.45
N HIS A 29 -7.30 -4.01 -8.86
CA HIS A 29 -7.52 -5.45 -8.99
C HIS A 29 -7.82 -6.10 -7.62
N ALA A 30 -7.08 -5.75 -6.58
CA ALA A 30 -7.33 -6.24 -5.22
C ALA A 30 -8.73 -5.83 -4.71
N VAL A 31 -9.12 -4.57 -4.91
CA VAL A 31 -10.48 -4.07 -4.60
C VAL A 31 -11.52 -4.91 -5.34
N GLY A 32 -11.33 -5.16 -6.64
CA GLY A 32 -12.24 -6.00 -7.43
C GLY A 32 -12.41 -7.42 -6.89
N ARG A 33 -11.34 -8.06 -6.40
CA ARG A 33 -11.44 -9.39 -5.76
C ARG A 33 -12.24 -9.34 -4.46
N VAL A 34 -11.96 -8.35 -3.61
CA VAL A 34 -12.62 -8.19 -2.30
C VAL A 34 -14.11 -7.92 -2.48
N THR A 35 -14.48 -7.03 -3.40
CA THR A 35 -15.90 -6.73 -3.67
C THR A 35 -16.64 -7.91 -4.31
N ALA A 36 -15.94 -8.77 -5.07
CA ALA A 36 -16.48 -10.01 -5.59
C ALA A 36 -16.59 -11.15 -4.55
N GLY A 37 -16.32 -10.88 -3.27
CA GLY A 37 -16.39 -11.87 -2.19
C GLY A 37 -15.18 -12.80 -2.08
N HIS A 38 -14.14 -12.58 -2.87
CA HIS A 38 -12.89 -13.36 -2.84
C HIS A 38 -11.84 -12.69 -1.96
N GLY A 39 -12.27 -12.13 -0.82
CA GLY A 39 -11.40 -11.47 0.14
C GLY A 39 -10.42 -12.45 0.81
N PRO A 40 -9.28 -11.95 1.29
CA PRO A 40 -8.33 -12.80 2.01
C PRO A 40 -8.93 -13.30 3.34
N GLY A 41 -8.54 -14.50 3.76
CA GLY A 41 -8.72 -14.92 5.14
C GLY A 41 -7.83 -14.11 6.11
N PRO A 42 -7.98 -14.28 7.43
CA PRO A 42 -7.30 -13.44 8.43
C PRO A 42 -5.77 -13.35 8.26
N ALA A 43 -5.09 -14.46 7.95
CA ALA A 43 -3.64 -14.46 7.70
C ALA A 43 -3.25 -13.68 6.45
N GLY A 44 -4.08 -13.75 5.39
CA GLY A 44 -3.88 -12.99 4.16
C GLY A 44 -4.16 -11.50 4.37
N LEU A 45 -5.22 -11.16 5.11
CA LEU A 45 -5.54 -9.77 5.46
C LEU A 45 -4.42 -9.12 6.27
N ARG A 46 -3.79 -9.86 7.19
CA ARG A 46 -2.62 -9.41 7.94
C ARG A 46 -1.46 -9.06 7.02
N GLU A 47 -1.16 -9.92 6.05
CA GLU A 47 -0.08 -9.68 5.07
C GLU A 47 -0.41 -8.49 4.15
N GLU A 48 -1.63 -8.43 3.62
CA GLU A 48 -2.07 -7.31 2.76
C GLU A 48 -2.02 -5.97 3.52
N THR A 49 -2.44 -5.95 4.79
CA THR A 49 -2.38 -4.75 5.64
C THR A 49 -0.93 -4.36 5.95
N TRP A 50 -0.03 -5.33 6.13
CA TRP A 50 1.40 -5.06 6.32
C TRP A 50 2.02 -4.38 5.10
N GLN A 51 1.70 -4.84 3.89
CA GLN A 51 2.13 -4.19 2.65
C GLN A 51 1.53 -2.79 2.49
N LEU A 52 0.26 -2.60 2.90
CA LEU A 52 -0.40 -1.31 2.87
C LEU A 52 0.30 -0.26 3.75
N ILE A 53 0.73 -0.63 4.96
CA ILE A 53 1.51 0.25 5.86
C ILE A 53 2.76 0.78 5.14
N TYR A 54 3.53 -0.10 4.50
CA TYR A 54 4.73 0.32 3.76
C TYR A 54 4.42 1.20 2.56
N LEU A 55 3.37 0.90 1.82
CA LEU A 55 2.96 1.71 0.68
C LEU A 55 2.57 3.13 1.12
N LEU A 56 1.78 3.26 2.19
CA LEU A 56 1.34 4.56 2.71
C LEU A 56 2.53 5.40 3.18
N GLY A 57 3.45 4.81 3.94
CA GLY A 57 4.67 5.51 4.37
C GLY A 57 5.54 5.96 3.20
N ALA A 58 5.74 5.09 2.19
CA ALA A 58 6.50 5.45 0.99
C ALA A 58 5.84 6.59 0.18
N LEU A 59 4.50 6.63 0.13
CA LEU A 59 3.77 7.74 -0.50
C LEU A 59 3.88 9.03 0.32
N GLY A 60 3.89 8.94 1.65
CA GLY A 60 4.12 10.08 2.54
C GLY A 60 5.51 10.69 2.34
N ASP A 61 6.53 9.84 2.28
CA ASP A 61 7.92 10.23 1.97
C ASP A 61 8.03 10.88 0.58
N LEU A 62 7.32 10.35 -0.42
CA LEU A 62 7.28 10.92 -1.75
C LEU A 62 6.65 12.33 -1.74
N ALA A 63 5.53 12.52 -1.04
CA ALA A 63 4.91 13.84 -0.90
C ALA A 63 5.85 14.85 -0.21
N ALA A 64 6.55 14.40 0.84
CA ALA A 64 7.56 15.20 1.53
C ALA A 64 8.74 15.57 0.61
N ALA A 65 9.19 14.66 -0.25
CA ALA A 65 10.29 14.89 -1.18
C ALA A 65 9.91 15.83 -2.35
N LEU A 66 8.64 15.85 -2.76
CA LEU A 66 8.15 16.72 -3.82
C LEU A 66 7.98 18.17 -3.36
N ALA A 67 7.62 18.41 -2.10
CA ALA A 67 7.32 19.76 -1.61
C ALA A 67 8.49 20.76 -1.78
N PRO A 68 9.76 20.43 -1.44
CA PRO A 68 10.91 21.31 -1.71
C PRO A 68 11.20 21.50 -3.21
N GLN A 69 10.87 20.51 -4.06
CA GLN A 69 11.07 20.66 -5.51
C GLN A 69 10.11 21.71 -6.07
N VAL A 70 8.84 21.64 -5.68
CA VAL A 70 7.81 22.60 -6.09
C VAL A 70 8.09 23.98 -5.50
N GLY A 71 8.45 24.04 -4.22
CA GLY A 71 8.76 25.31 -3.55
C GLY A 71 9.93 26.06 -4.19
N GLY A 72 10.86 25.34 -4.83
CA GLY A 72 12.00 25.92 -5.56
C GLY A 72 11.72 26.26 -7.03
N TYR A 73 10.49 26.16 -7.51
CA TYR A 73 10.15 26.48 -8.91
C TYR A 73 10.33 27.96 -9.27
N PRO A 74 9.95 28.94 -8.43
CA PRO A 74 10.14 30.36 -8.75
C PRO A 74 11.60 30.75 -9.00
N GLU A 75 12.56 30.08 -8.36
CA GLU A 75 14.00 30.32 -8.55
C GLU A 75 14.56 29.63 -9.80
N ARG A 76 13.90 28.57 -10.29
CA ARG A 76 14.39 27.72 -11.39
C ARG A 76 13.71 28.00 -12.72
N TYR A 77 12.48 28.50 -12.70
CA TYR A 77 11.63 28.60 -13.88
C TYR A 77 10.89 29.93 -13.92
N ARG A 78 10.66 30.43 -15.14
CA ARG A 78 9.71 31.52 -15.37
C ARG A 78 8.32 30.93 -15.52
N LEU A 79 7.48 31.09 -14.50
CA LEU A 79 6.15 30.52 -14.45
C LEU A 79 5.10 31.48 -15.06
N ARG A 80 4.04 30.90 -15.62
CA ARG A 80 2.83 31.60 -16.07
C ARG A 80 1.64 30.70 -15.75
N ALA A 81 0.51 31.29 -15.37
CA ALA A 81 -0.75 30.60 -15.17
C ALA A 81 -1.73 31.02 -16.27
N ASP A 82 -2.62 30.10 -16.65
CA ASP A 82 -3.62 30.31 -17.71
C ASP A 82 -4.94 30.90 -17.17
N ASP A 83 -5.07 31.00 -15.84
CA ASP A 83 -6.28 31.41 -15.13
C ASP A 83 -6.16 32.81 -14.50
N ASP A 84 -5.22 33.63 -14.98
CA ASP A 84 -4.90 34.98 -14.48
C ASP A 84 -4.51 35.06 -12.99
N VAL A 85 -4.34 33.92 -12.31
CA VAL A 85 -3.83 33.85 -10.93
C VAL A 85 -2.31 33.99 -10.92
N ASP A 86 -1.76 34.60 -9.88
CA ASP A 86 -0.31 34.66 -9.69
C ASP A 86 0.27 33.23 -9.61
N PRO A 87 1.23 32.84 -10.48
CA PRO A 87 1.89 31.52 -10.38
C PRO A 87 2.48 31.22 -9.00
N ALA A 88 2.90 32.24 -8.24
CA ALA A 88 3.37 32.06 -6.87
C ALA A 88 2.27 31.51 -5.94
N GLU A 89 1.00 31.87 -6.17
CA GLU A 89 -0.12 31.33 -5.42
C GLU A 89 -0.33 29.85 -5.71
N HIS A 90 -0.23 29.43 -6.98
CA HIS A 90 -0.31 28.02 -7.37
C HIS A 90 0.81 27.19 -6.76
N VAL A 91 2.04 27.71 -6.72
CA VAL A 91 3.17 27.07 -6.04
C VAL A 91 2.89 26.93 -4.54
N ALA A 92 2.49 28.02 -3.87
CA ALA A 92 2.19 28.01 -2.44
C ALA A 92 1.05 27.05 -2.09
N ARG A 93 -0.01 27.02 -2.92
CA ARG A 93 -1.13 26.08 -2.80
C ARG A 93 -0.64 24.64 -2.92
N THR A 94 0.13 24.33 -3.96
CA THR A 94 0.68 22.99 -4.19
C THR A 94 1.54 22.52 -3.01
N CYS A 95 2.38 23.39 -2.44
CA CYS A 95 3.16 23.05 -1.24
C CYS A 95 2.27 22.75 -0.03
N ARG A 96 1.17 23.50 0.18
CA ARG A 96 0.20 23.21 1.24
C ARG A 96 -0.52 21.88 1.02
N GLU A 97 -0.95 21.61 -0.21
CA GLU A 97 -1.61 20.35 -0.56
C GLU A 97 -0.68 19.14 -0.39
N LEU A 98 0.61 19.26 -0.73
CA LEU A 98 1.59 18.21 -0.48
C LEU A 98 1.81 17.94 1.01
N ALA A 99 1.79 18.99 1.84
CA ALA A 99 1.87 18.84 3.29
C ALA A 99 0.61 18.18 3.86
N ALA A 100 -0.57 18.59 3.39
CA ALA A 100 -1.84 17.98 3.78
C ALA A 100 -1.92 16.51 3.36
N LEU A 101 -1.49 16.20 2.12
CA LEU A 101 -1.42 14.83 1.61
C LEU A 101 -0.51 13.95 2.46
N ARG A 102 0.69 14.44 2.81
CA ARG A 102 1.60 13.73 3.70
C ARG A 102 0.92 13.42 5.03
N HIS A 103 0.26 14.40 5.64
CA HIS A 103 -0.40 14.21 6.93
C HIS A 103 -1.52 13.18 6.85
N ALA A 104 -2.35 13.23 5.80
CA ALA A 104 -3.40 12.24 5.58
C ALA A 104 -2.85 10.82 5.37
N LEU A 105 -1.68 10.69 4.72
CA LEU A 105 -1.00 9.39 4.55
C LEU A 105 -0.44 8.86 5.88
N ASP A 106 0.12 9.73 6.72
CA ASP A 106 0.58 9.36 8.07
C ASP A 106 -0.59 8.86 8.94
N GLU A 107 -1.75 9.54 8.87
CA GLU A 107 -2.98 9.12 9.56
C GLU A 107 -3.50 7.76 9.04
N ALA A 108 -3.54 7.60 7.71
CA ALA A 108 -3.95 6.34 7.08
C ALA A 108 -3.01 5.19 7.45
N GLU A 109 -1.70 5.43 7.52
CA GLU A 109 -0.70 4.46 7.97
C GLU A 109 -0.93 4.06 9.43
N GLY A 110 -1.27 5.03 10.29
CA GLY A 110 -1.69 4.78 11.67
C GLY A 110 -2.90 3.86 11.75
N ALA A 111 -3.95 4.15 10.99
CA ALA A 111 -5.15 3.30 10.92
C ALA A 111 -4.83 1.89 10.40
N ALA A 112 -3.98 1.77 9.38
CA ALA A 112 -3.55 0.48 8.85
C ALA A 112 -2.78 -0.35 9.90
N ARG A 113 -1.95 0.28 10.74
CA ARG A 113 -1.30 -0.40 11.88
C ARG A 113 -2.31 -0.93 12.88
N GLU A 114 -3.35 -0.17 13.22
CA GLU A 114 -4.40 -0.64 14.11
C GLU A 114 -5.13 -1.86 13.55
N VAL A 115 -5.46 -1.85 12.26
CA VAL A 115 -6.03 -3.02 11.56
C VAL A 115 -5.07 -4.21 11.62
N TYR A 116 -3.79 -4.01 11.31
CA TYR A 116 -2.79 -5.07 11.37
C TYR A 116 -2.71 -5.69 12.77
N THR A 117 -2.68 -4.87 13.81
CA THR A 117 -2.67 -5.32 15.21
C THR A 117 -3.92 -6.11 15.54
N ALA A 118 -5.11 -5.59 15.21
CA ALA A 118 -6.37 -6.27 15.46
C ALA A 118 -6.44 -7.65 14.77
N VAL A 119 -6.07 -7.71 13.49
CA VAL A 119 -6.09 -8.96 12.70
C VAL A 119 -5.03 -9.94 13.16
N SER A 120 -3.89 -9.48 13.69
CA SER A 120 -2.83 -10.34 14.23
C SER A 120 -3.26 -11.16 15.45
N HIS A 121 -4.34 -10.76 16.13
CA HIS A 121 -4.94 -11.52 17.21
C HIS A 121 -5.97 -12.57 16.74
N LEU A 122 -6.27 -12.62 15.44
CA LEU A 122 -7.24 -13.56 14.88
C LEU A 122 -6.53 -14.85 14.47
N HIS A 123 -7.03 -15.98 14.97
CA HIS A 123 -6.57 -17.31 14.60
C HIS A 123 -7.74 -18.11 14.02
N THR A 124 -7.50 -18.80 12.90
CA THR A 124 -8.48 -19.72 12.31
C THR A 124 -8.44 -21.05 13.07
N VAL A 125 -9.57 -21.46 13.63
CA VAL A 125 -9.72 -22.81 14.20
C VAL A 125 -10.28 -23.73 13.10
N PRO A 126 -9.71 -24.93 12.90
CA PRO A 126 -10.27 -25.88 11.93
C PRO A 126 -11.70 -26.27 12.31
N GLU A 127 -12.64 -26.25 11.36
CA GLU A 127 -14.06 -26.64 11.59
C GLU A 127 -14.26 -28.10 12.01
N ASN A 128 -13.22 -28.94 11.98
CA ASN A 128 -13.29 -30.34 12.39
C ASN A 128 -12.47 -30.61 13.66
N THR A 129 -13.02 -30.26 14.81
CA THR A 129 -12.68 -30.93 16.08
C THR A 129 -13.96 -31.41 16.74
N VAL A 130 -14.63 -32.36 16.10
CA VAL A 130 -15.48 -33.31 16.82
C VAL A 130 -14.52 -34.19 17.63
N PRO A 131 -14.62 -34.25 18.97
CA PRO A 131 -13.86 -35.23 19.72
C PRO A 131 -14.35 -36.60 19.27
N GLU A 132 -13.47 -37.39 18.68
CA GLU A 132 -13.73 -38.81 18.44
C GLU A 132 -13.78 -39.47 19.83
N ASP A 133 -14.98 -39.60 20.37
CA ASP A 133 -15.23 -40.28 21.63
C ASP A 133 -14.89 -41.76 21.42
N THR A 134 -13.63 -42.07 21.73
CA THR A 134 -13.03 -43.39 21.73
C THR A 134 -13.69 -44.22 22.82
N THR A 135 -14.90 -44.72 22.55
CA THR A 135 -15.51 -45.76 23.39
C THR A 135 -14.94 -47.11 22.98
N GLY A 136 -13.66 -47.31 23.30
CA GLY A 136 -13.10 -48.65 23.46
C GLY A 136 -13.64 -49.24 24.75
N THR A 137 -14.57 -50.19 24.67
CA THR A 137 -14.71 -51.21 25.71
C THR A 137 -14.67 -52.58 25.05
N ALA A 138 -13.60 -53.29 25.38
CA ALA A 138 -13.23 -54.58 24.85
C ALA A 138 -14.24 -55.69 25.18
N SER A 139 -14.45 -56.54 24.18
CA SER A 139 -14.53 -58.01 24.24
C SER A 139 -15.23 -58.68 25.43
N ARG A 140 -16.30 -59.42 25.14
CA ARG A 140 -16.45 -60.77 25.70
C ARG A 140 -16.93 -61.77 24.66
N THR A 141 -16.04 -62.72 24.44
CA THR A 141 -16.10 -64.00 23.71
C THR A 141 -17.45 -64.71 23.72
N ASP A 142 -17.85 -65.23 22.55
CA ASP A 142 -18.46 -66.56 22.46
C ASP A 142 -17.99 -67.31 21.20
N HIS A 143 -17.55 -68.54 21.42
CA HIS A 143 -17.21 -69.59 20.47
C HIS A 143 -17.48 -70.91 21.21
N PRO A 144 -17.89 -72.02 20.58
CA PRO A 144 -18.56 -72.23 19.29
C PRO A 144 -20.04 -72.65 19.42
#